data_AF-A0A2H9RSP1-F1
#
_entry.id   AF-A0A2H9RSP1-F1
#
_cell.length_a   1.000
_cell.length_b   1.000
_cell.length_c   1.000
_cell.angle_alpha   90.00
_cell.angle_beta   90.00
_cell.angle_gamma   90.00
#
_symmetry.space_group_name_H-M   'P 1'
#
loop_
_entity.id
_entity.type
_entity.pdbx_description
1 polymer ?
#
loop_
_entity_poly.entity_id
_entity_poly.type
_entity_poly.pdbx_seq_one_letter_code
_entity_poly.pdbx_strand_id
1 'polypeptide(L)' 'MSDDKQSKLSLLDIVLRGTVIATIIAIPSIIAFIITWIILDNLIYAAILGAIIHFIAMGFSLKIAKKLLVKK' A
#
# COMPACT_ATOMS: atom_id res chain seq x y z
N MET A 1 -32.42 -8.29 23.61
CA MET A 1 -32.30 -8.30 22.14
C MET A 1 -31.27 -7.25 21.80
N SER A 2 -30.00 -7.65 21.69
CA SER A 2 -28.86 -6.73 21.66
C SER A 2 -28.50 -6.42 20.21
N ASP A 3 -28.87 -5.22 19.78
CA ASP A 3 -28.33 -4.43 18.67
C ASP A 3 -27.39 -5.16 17.69
N ASP A 4 -27.98 -5.82 16.69
CA ASP A 4 -27.28 -6.29 15.50
C ASP A 4 -27.14 -5.13 14.51
N LYS A 5 -26.33 -4.13 14.86
CA LYS A 5 -25.93 -3.05 13.96
C LYS A 5 -24.59 -3.40 13.32
N GLN A 6 -24.57 -4.53 12.62
CA GLN A 6 -23.54 -4.81 11.62
C GLN A 6 -23.71 -3.79 10.48
N SER A 7 -23.19 -2.56 10.68
CA SER A 7 -23.27 -1.52 9.66
C SER A 7 -22.54 -2.03 8.42
N LYS A 8 -23.28 -2.38 7.37
CA LYS A 8 -22.70 -2.74 6.07
C LYS A 8 -21.69 -1.67 5.70
N LEU A 9 -20.45 -2.07 5.38
CA LEU A 9 -19.43 -1.14 4.91
C LEU A 9 -20.00 -0.37 3.70
N SER A 10 -19.91 0.96 3.73
CA SER A 10 -20.30 1.75 2.57
C SER A 10 -19.27 1.55 1.45
N LEU A 11 -19.69 1.72 0.19
CA LEU A 11 -18.77 1.69 -0.95
C LEU A 11 -17.59 2.67 -0.77
N LEU A 12 -17.84 3.82 -0.14
CA LEU A 12 -16.80 4.81 0.19
C LEU A 12 -15.77 4.25 1.17
N ASP A 13 -16.21 3.50 2.20
CA ASP A 13 -15.29 2.87 3.15
C ASP A 13 -14.40 1.84 2.47
N ILE A 14 -14.96 1.08 1.51
CA ILE A 14 -14.20 0.08 0.75
C ILE A 14 -13.15 0.77 -0.12
N VAL A 15 -13.54 1.80 -0.87
CA VAL A 15 -12.64 2.57 -1.72
C VAL A 15 -11.54 3.22 -0.88
N LEU A 16 -11.89 3.89 0.22
CA LEU A 16 -10.91 4.55 1.08
C LEU A 16 -9.87 3.56 1.62
N ARG A 17 -10.31 2.40 2.12
CA ARG A 17 -9.41 1.37 2.65
C ARG A 17 -8.52 0.78 1.54
N GLY A 18 -9.09 0.53 0.36
CA GLY A 18 -8.35 0.05 -0.80
C GLY A 18 -7.31 1.05 -1.28
N THR A 19 -7.67 2.34 -1.37
CA THR A 19 -6.74 3.41 -1.75
C THR A 19 -5.61 3.53 -0.74
N VAL A 20 -5.88 3.50 0.57
CA VAL A 20 -4.82 3.55 1.59
C VAL A 20 -3.83 2.40 1.42
N ILE A 21 -4.31 1.18 1.20
CA ILE A 21 -3.44 0.01 0.95
C ILE A 21 -2.63 0.21 -0.34
N ALA A 22 -3.28 0.60 -1.44
CA ALA A 22 -2.61 0.82 -2.72
C ALA A 22 -1.53 1.90 -2.63
N THR A 23 -1.79 2.99 -1.90
CA THR A 23 -0.83 4.08 -1.68
C THR A 23 0.38 3.61 -0.88
N ILE A 24 0.19 2.82 0.17
CA ILE A 24 1.29 2.25 0.98
C ILE A 24 2.19 1.35 0.13
N ILE A 25 1.64 0.67 -0.87
CA ILE A 25 2.41 -0.19 -1.78
C ILE A 25 3.11 0.64 -2.86
N ALA A 26 2.37 1.50 -3.55
CA ALA A 26 2.83 2.18 -4.76
C ALA A 26 3.90 3.23 -4.48
N ILE A 27 3.71 4.09 -3.46
CA ILE A 27 4.64 5.18 -3.14
C ILE A 27 6.08 4.68 -2.93
N PRO A 28 6.36 3.76 -1.99
CA PRO A 28 7.73 3.29 -1.77
C PRO A 28 8.31 2.54 -2.97
N SER A 29 7.47 1.83 -3.74
CA SER A 29 7.91 1.10 -4.93
C SER A 29 8.39 2.05 -6.04
N ILE A 30 7.59 3.08 -6.33
CA ILE A 30 7.88 4.07 -7.37
C ILE A 30 9.09 4.90 -6.96
N ILE A 31 9.15 5.35 -5.70
CA ILE A 31 10.30 6.12 -5.20
C ILE A 31 11.58 5.31 -5.35
N ALA A 32 11.59 4.05 -4.92
CA ALA A 32 12.79 3.23 -5.03
C ALA A 32 13.20 2.97 -6.48
N PHE A 33 12.23 2.66 -7.35
CA PHE A 33 12.48 2.49 -8.78
C PHE A 33 13.14 3.73 -9.40
N ILE A 34 12.56 4.91 -9.18
CA ILE A 34 13.07 6.17 -9.76
C ILE A 34 14.47 6.48 -9.23
N ILE A 35 14.68 6.36 -7.91
CA ILE A 35 16.00 6.62 -7.29
C ILE A 35 17.05 5.67 -7.85
N THR A 36 16.76 4.37 -7.92
CA THR A 36 17.70 3.38 -8.45
C THR A 36 17.99 3.61 -9.92
N TRP A 37 16.99 3.98 -10.73
CA TRP A 37 17.20 4.27 -12.13
C TRP A 37 18.12 5.49 -12.32
N ILE A 38 17.88 6.58 -11.58
CA ILE A 38 18.71 7.79 -11.68
C ILE A 38 20.16 7.55 -11.26
N ILE A 39 20.39 6.75 -10.21
CA ILE A 39 21.75 6.54 -9.66
C ILE A 39 22.53 5.50 -10.46
N LEU A 40 21.90 4.40 -10.88
CA LEU A 40 22.58 3.28 -11.54
C LEU A 40 22.54 3.38 -13.08
N ASP A 41 21.75 4.31 -13.63
CA ASP A 41 21.48 4.46 -15.07
C ASP A 41 21.10 3.15 -15.77
N ASN A 42 20.47 2.23 -15.02
CA ASN A 42 20.12 0.90 -15.49
C ASN A 42 18.68 0.57 -15.13
N LEU A 43 17.83 0.58 -16.15
CA LEU A 43 16.40 0.33 -16.03
C LEU A 43 16.08 -1.07 -15.51
N ILE A 44 16.87 -2.09 -15.89
CA ILE A 44 16.64 -3.48 -15.48
C ILE A 44 16.90 -3.63 -13.97
N TYR A 45 18.01 -3.08 -13.48
CA TYR A 45 18.30 -3.12 -12.04
C TYR A 45 17.26 -2.32 -11.23
N ALA A 46 16.83 -1.16 -11.74
CA ALA A 46 15.75 -0.40 -11.11
C ALA A 46 14.44 -1.19 -11.05
N ALA A 47 14.07 -1.89 -12.13
CA ALA A 47 12.87 -2.72 -12.17
C ALA A 47 12.92 -3.89 -11.18
N ILE A 48 14.05 -4.59 -11.09
CA ILE A 48 14.24 -5.70 -10.14
C ILE A 48 14.13 -5.18 -8.70
N LEU A 49 14.83 -4.09 -8.37
CA LEU A 49 14.80 -3.55 -7.01
C LEU A 49 13.43 -2.97 -6.64
N GLY A 50 12.80 -2.25 -7.57
CA GLY A 50 11.43 -1.76 -7.42
C GLY A 50 10.43 -2.89 -7.19
N ALA A 51 10.56 -4.01 -7.89
CA ALA A 51 9.72 -5.19 -7.69
C ALA A 51 9.93 -5.82 -6.29
N ILE A 52 11.18 -5.96 -5.83
CA ILE A 52 11.48 -6.46 -4.48
C ILE A 52 10.80 -5.58 -3.43
N ILE A 53 10.94 -4.27 -3.54
CA ILE A 53 10.35 -3.31 -2.61
C ILE A 53 8.83 -3.33 -2.69
N HIS A 54 8.25 -3.53 -3.87
CA HIS A 54 6.81 -3.68 -4.05
C HIS A 54 6.24 -4.89 -3.29
N PHE A 55 6.90 -6.05 -3.37
CA PHE A 55 6.49 -7.24 -2.63
C PHE A 55 6.61 -7.05 -1.12
N ILE A 56 7.68 -6.41 -0.66
CA ILE A 56 7.86 -6.07 0.75
C ILE A 56 6.72 -5.15 1.21
N ALA A 57 6.48 -4.06 0.48
CA ALA A 57 5.44 -3.10 0.79
C ALA A 57 4.05 -3.75 0.79
N MET A 58 3.79 -4.71 -0.11
CA MET A 58 2.56 -5.50 -0.14
C MET A 58 2.37 -6.30 1.15
N GLY A 59 3.41 -6.98 1.64
CA GLY A 59 3.36 -7.71 2.91
C GLY A 59 3.12 -6.80 4.12
N PHE A 60 3.73 -5.62 4.14
CA PHE A 60 3.56 -4.64 5.23
C PHE A 60 2.28 -3.79 5.12
N SER A 61 1.67 -3.71 3.93
CA SER A 61 0.55 -2.81 3.63
C SER A 61 -0.64 -3.02 4.56
N LEU A 62 -1.01 -4.28 4.83
CA LEU A 62 -2.13 -4.62 5.71
C LEU A 62 -1.87 -4.24 7.16
N LYS A 63 -0.62 -4.40 7.64
CA LYS A 63 -0.23 -4.06 9.01
C LYS A 63 -0.25 -2.54 9.22
N ILE A 64 0.27 -1.78 8.25
CA ILE A 64 0.30 -0.33 8.27
C ILE A 64 -1.12 0.25 8.08
N ALA A 65 -1.87 -0.26 7.11
CA ALA A 65 -3.25 0.16 6.86
C ALA A 65 -4.13 -0.07 8.09
N LYS A 66 -4.02 -1.22 8.76
CA LYS A 66 -4.74 -1.45 10.04
C LYS A 66 -4.39 -0.38 11.07
N LYS A 67 -3.11 -0.04 11.26
CA LYS A 67 -2.70 0.99 12.23
C LYS A 67 -3.25 2.38 11.88
N LEU A 68 -3.32 2.72 10.59
CA LEU A 68 -3.84 4.01 10.12
C LEU A 68 -5.37 4.09 10.16
N LEU A 69 -6.06 2.99 9.84
CA LEU A 69 -7.52 2.92 9.74
C LEU A 69 -8.22 2.61 11.07
N VAL A 70 -7.53 1.97 12.02
CA VAL A 70 -8.04 1.66 13.38
C VAL A 70 -7.93 2.87 14.31
N LYS A 71 -7.31 3.97 13.88
CA LYS A 71 -7.39 5.24 14.60
C LYS A 71 -8.77 5.88 14.37
N LYS A 72 -9.82 5.26 14.94
CA LYS A 72 -11.16 5.81 15.08
C LYS A 72 -11.77 5.31 16.38
#